data_AF-A0A7W0QC32-F1
#
_entry.id   AF-A0A7W0QC32-F1
#
_cell.length_a   1.000
_cell.length_b   1.000
_cell.length_c   1.000
_cell.angle_alpha   90.00
_cell.angle_beta   90.00
_cell.angle_gamma   90.00
#
_symmetry.space_group_name_H-M   'P 1'
#
loop_
_entity.id
_entity.type
_entity.pdbx_description
1 polymer ?
#
loop_
_entity_poly.entity_id
_entity_poly.type
_entity_poly.pdbx_seq_one_letter_code
_entity_poly.pdbx_strand_id
1 'polypeptide(L)'
;MTRDATSRLSSLVERCEANATAIEAARAEGDALAIEVGGDLALRWRLTVVRSVIANPPDGDAVRELYGELVDRYRDDPDRLQALRALGDEIRRLEADGSLPSAMVARSDRRPRRT
;
A
#
# COMPACT_ATOMS: atom_id res chain seq x y z
N MET A 1 26.29 -9.02 3.19
CA MET A 1 25.08 -9.64 2.60
C MET A 1 24.07 -8.58 2.13
N THR A 2 23.85 -7.49 2.89
CA THR A 2 22.89 -6.40 2.58
C THR A 2 23.00 -5.74 1.20
N ARG A 3 24.20 -5.64 0.61
CA ARG A 3 24.39 -5.04 -0.74
C ARG A 3 23.77 -5.89 -1.85
N ASP A 4 23.75 -7.21 -1.67
CA ASP A 4 23.07 -8.13 -2.59
C ASP A 4 21.55 -8.02 -2.44
N ALA A 5 21.04 -8.07 -1.21
CA ALA A 5 19.61 -7.90 -0.92
C ALA A 5 19.05 -6.56 -1.45
N THR A 6 19.79 -5.46 -1.29
CA THR A 6 19.41 -4.13 -1.81
C THR A 6 19.31 -4.14 -3.34
N SER A 7 20.30 -4.74 -4.02
CA SER A 7 20.33 -4.79 -5.50
C SER A 7 19.19 -5.67 -6.05
N ARG A 8 18.91 -6.80 -5.37
CA ARG A 8 17.79 -7.69 -5.68
C ARG A 8 16.45 -7.01 -5.49
N LEU A 9 16.25 -6.32 -4.37
CA LEU A 9 15.01 -5.58 -4.13
C LEU A 9 14.82 -4.46 -5.14
N SER A 10 15.87 -3.71 -5.49
CA SER A 10 15.78 -2.66 -6.52
C SER A 10 15.33 -3.21 -7.86
N SER A 11 15.97 -4.29 -8.32
CA SER A 11 15.64 -4.94 -9.59
C SER A 11 14.20 -5.48 -9.59
N LEU A 12 13.77 -6.03 -8.45
CA LEU A 12 12.44 -6.59 -8.28
C LEU A 12 11.37 -5.49 -8.25
N VAL A 13 11.63 -4.35 -7.60
CA VAL A 13 10.78 -3.15 -7.61
C VAL A 13 10.65 -2.61 -9.04
N GLU A 14 11.75 -2.36 -9.74
CA GLU A 14 11.74 -1.85 -11.11
C GLU A 14 10.93 -2.74 -12.05
N ARG A 15 11.11 -4.06 -11.96
CA ARG A 15 10.35 -5.04 -12.73
C ARG A 15 8.85 -4.97 -12.44
N CYS A 16 8.46 -4.82 -11.17
CA CYS A 16 7.06 -4.81 -10.77
C CYS A 16 6.37 -3.46 -11.02
N GLU A 17 7.11 -2.36 -10.99
CA GLU A 17 6.60 -1.06 -11.42
C GLU A 17 6.32 -1.05 -12.93
N ALA A 18 7.15 -1.73 -13.73
CA ALA A 18 6.94 -1.89 -15.16
C ALA A 18 5.85 -2.92 -15.50
N ASN A 19 5.59 -3.89 -14.61
CA ASN A 19 4.60 -4.94 -14.80
C ASN A 19 3.92 -5.33 -13.48
N ALA A 20 2.74 -4.77 -13.22
CA ALA A 20 1.97 -5.04 -12.01
C ALA A 20 1.58 -6.52 -11.86
N THR A 21 1.42 -7.28 -12.96
CA THR A 21 1.07 -8.71 -12.86
C THR A 21 2.23 -9.56 -12.34
N ALA A 22 3.46 -9.04 -12.33
CA ALA A 22 4.61 -9.72 -11.74
C ALA A 22 4.60 -9.72 -10.20
N ILE A 23 3.75 -8.89 -9.57
CA ILE A 23 3.71 -8.74 -8.12
C ILE A 23 3.25 -10.00 -7.42
N GLU A 24 2.24 -10.70 -7.94
CA GLU A 24 1.71 -11.91 -7.31
C GLU A 24 2.82 -12.96 -7.12
N ALA A 25 3.61 -13.21 -8.17
CA ALA A 25 4.74 -14.14 -8.11
C ALA A 25 5.91 -13.61 -7.26
N ALA A 26 6.11 -12.29 -7.21
CA ALA A 26 7.22 -11.65 -6.50
C ALA A 26 6.92 -11.30 -5.04
N ARG A 27 5.66 -11.43 -4.58
CA ARG A 27 5.19 -10.87 -3.31
C ARG A 27 6.01 -11.35 -2.12
N ALA A 28 6.14 -12.67 -1.97
CA ALA A 28 6.83 -13.28 -0.83
C ALA A 28 8.33 -12.92 -0.80
N GLU A 29 9.01 -12.96 -1.95
CA GLU A 29 10.43 -12.58 -2.04
C GLU A 29 10.63 -11.10 -1.74
N GLY A 30 9.83 -10.23 -2.37
CA GLY A 30 9.95 -8.79 -2.18
C GLY A 30 9.64 -8.38 -0.74
N ASP A 31 8.66 -9.00 -0.08
CA ASP A 31 8.35 -8.72 1.32
C ASP A 31 9.49 -9.14 2.26
N ALA A 32 10.10 -10.30 2.03
CA ALA A 32 11.26 -10.75 2.80
C ALA A 32 12.45 -9.80 2.61
N LEU A 33 12.75 -9.42 1.37
CA LEU A 33 13.82 -8.46 1.06
C LEU A 33 13.52 -7.06 1.64
N ALA A 34 12.27 -6.62 1.64
CA ALA A 34 11.86 -5.34 2.20
C ALA A 34 11.93 -5.30 3.74
N ILE A 35 11.86 -6.45 4.42
CA ILE A 35 12.15 -6.55 5.85
C ILE A 35 13.66 -6.42 6.08
N GLU A 36 14.48 -7.12 5.29
CA GLU A 36 15.94 -7.09 5.42
C GLU A 36 16.55 -5.72 5.09
N VAL A 37 16.13 -5.11 3.99
CA VAL A 37 16.70 -3.85 3.48
C VAL A 37 16.18 -2.64 4.26
N GLY A 38 14.90 -2.64 4.62
CA GLY A 38 14.26 -1.49 5.25
C GLY A 38 14.35 -0.21 4.40
N GLY A 39 14.23 0.95 5.06
CA GLY A 39 14.45 2.23 4.38
C GLY A 39 13.42 2.57 3.30
N ASP A 40 13.82 3.46 2.40
CA ASP A 40 12.97 3.98 1.33
C ASP A 40 12.74 2.95 0.22
N LEU A 41 13.71 2.07 -0.03
CA LEU A 41 13.55 1.01 -1.03
C LEU A 41 12.46 0.02 -0.60
N ALA A 42 12.40 -0.30 0.69
CA ALA A 42 11.35 -1.14 1.22
C ALA A 42 9.98 -0.44 1.27
N LEU A 43 9.94 0.89 1.44
CA LEU A 43 8.72 1.67 1.25
C LEU A 43 8.26 1.64 -0.21
N ARG A 44 9.17 1.85 -1.17
CA ARG A 44 8.87 1.83 -2.61
C ARG A 44 8.29 0.48 -3.05
N TRP A 45 8.85 -0.62 -2.56
CA TRP A 45 8.27 -1.95 -2.76
C TRP A 45 6.82 -2.03 -2.24
N ARG A 46 6.58 -1.62 -1.00
CA ARG A 46 5.25 -1.66 -0.38
C ARG A 46 4.23 -0.81 -1.13
N LEU A 47 4.63 0.37 -1.59
CA LEU A 47 3.79 1.24 -2.43
C LEU A 47 3.46 0.58 -3.77
N THR A 48 4.44 -0.08 -4.39
CA THR A 48 4.26 -0.83 -5.65
C THR A 48 3.22 -1.94 -5.46
N VAL A 49 3.26 -2.65 -4.34
CA VAL A 49 2.27 -3.69 -4.04
C VAL A 49 0.88 -3.10 -3.83
N VAL A 50 0.73 -2.03 -3.03
CA VAL A 50 -0.59 -1.39 -2.86
C VAL A 50 -1.17 -0.96 -4.21
N ARG A 51 -0.36 -0.38 -5.09
CA ARG A 51 -0.81 0.03 -6.43
C ARG A 51 -1.29 -1.15 -7.28
N SER A 52 -0.66 -2.32 -7.18
CA SER A 52 -1.17 -3.52 -7.86
C SER A 52 -2.48 -4.01 -7.27
N VAL A 53 -2.65 -3.95 -5.94
CA VAL A 53 -3.91 -4.33 -5.29
C VAL A 53 -5.02 -3.34 -5.65
N ILE A 54 -4.72 -2.04 -5.78
CA ILE A 54 -5.66 -1.05 -6.31
C ILE A 54 -6.09 -1.40 -7.74
N ALA A 55 -5.13 -1.80 -8.59
CA ALA A 55 -5.42 -2.14 -9.98
C ALA A 55 -6.24 -3.43 -10.13
N ASN A 56 -6.03 -4.41 -9.23
CA ASN A 56 -6.73 -5.69 -9.24
C ASN A 56 -7.08 -6.12 -7.79
N PRO A 57 -8.14 -5.54 -7.18
CA PRO A 57 -8.51 -5.86 -5.80
C PRO A 57 -8.99 -7.31 -5.70
N PRO A 58 -8.41 -8.15 -4.83
CA PRO A 58 -8.88 -9.52 -4.63
C PRO A 58 -10.26 -9.55 -3.94
N ASP A 59 -10.51 -8.57 -3.07
CA ASP A 59 -11.80 -8.32 -2.41
C ASP A 59 -11.98 -6.82 -2.12
N GLY A 60 -13.13 -6.45 -1.56
CA GLY A 60 -13.49 -5.05 -1.31
C GLY A 60 -12.75 -4.36 -0.18
N ASP A 61 -12.03 -5.10 0.67
CA ASP A 61 -11.36 -4.56 1.85
C ASP A 61 -9.82 -4.62 1.76
N ALA A 62 -9.26 -5.48 0.91
CA ALA A 62 -7.83 -5.72 0.78
C ALA A 62 -6.99 -4.45 0.57
N VAL A 63 -7.50 -3.47 -0.20
CA VAL A 63 -6.81 -2.18 -0.38
C VAL A 63 -6.70 -1.41 0.94
N ARG A 64 -7.79 -1.38 1.74
CA ARG A 64 -7.84 -0.67 3.01
C ARG A 64 -7.04 -1.38 4.09
N GLU A 65 -7.13 -2.70 4.16
CA GLU A 65 -6.34 -3.51 5.11
C GLU A 65 -4.85 -3.28 4.87
N LEU A 66 -4.40 -3.44 3.62
CA LEU A 66 -3.00 -3.24 3.27
C LEU A 66 -2.54 -1.80 3.52
N TYR A 67 -3.37 -0.80 3.21
CA TYR A 67 -3.05 0.60 3.52
C TYR A 67 -2.96 0.83 5.04
N GLY A 68 -3.88 0.29 5.82
CA GLY A 68 -3.89 0.37 7.28
C GLY A 68 -2.63 -0.22 7.89
N GLU A 69 -2.20 -1.40 7.44
CA GLU A 69 -0.96 -2.03 7.87
C GLU A 69 0.28 -1.15 7.60
N LEU A 70 0.31 -0.41 6.49
CA LEU A 70 1.41 0.51 6.20
C LEU A 70 1.39 1.73 7.11
N VAL A 71 0.21 2.30 7.37
CA VAL A 71 0.06 3.42 8.31
C VAL A 71 0.53 2.99 9.70
N ASP A 72 0.13 1.82 10.17
CA ASP A 72 0.56 1.29 11.48
C ASP A 72 2.06 1.03 11.52
N ARG A 73 2.62 0.44 10.45
CA ARG A 73 4.06 0.16 10.33
C ARG A 73 4.91 1.43 10.39
N TYR A 74 4.45 2.52 9.79
CA TYR A 74 5.20 3.77 9.69
C TYR A 74 4.67 4.86 10.63
N ARG A 75 3.89 4.51 11.65
CA ARG A 75 3.21 5.47 12.53
C ARG A 75 4.14 6.51 13.19
N ASP A 76 5.39 6.14 13.43
CA ASP A 76 6.40 6.96 14.12
C ASP A 76 7.37 7.63 13.12
N ASP A 77 7.10 7.54 11.82
CA ASP A 77 7.94 8.09 10.75
C ASP A 77 7.13 9.11 9.91
N PRO A 78 7.24 10.42 10.24
CA PRO A 78 6.40 11.45 9.63
C PRO A 78 6.66 11.63 8.12
N ASP A 79 7.89 11.42 7.67
CA ASP A 79 8.26 11.55 6.26
C ASP A 79 7.62 10.43 5.44
N ARG A 80 7.66 9.19 5.96
CA ARG A 80 6.99 8.05 5.30
C ARG A 80 5.47 8.13 5.38
N LEU A 81 4.91 8.64 6.48
CA LEU A 81 3.48 8.93 6.56
C LEU A 81 3.03 9.97 5.53
N GLN A 82 3.87 10.96 5.20
CA GLN A 82 3.55 11.92 4.16
C GLN A 82 3.40 11.23 2.79
N ALA A 83 4.29 10.29 2.46
CA ALA A 83 4.17 9.48 1.25
C ALA A 83 2.87 8.65 1.24
N LEU A 84 2.49 8.06 2.38
CA LEU A 84 1.24 7.30 2.51
C LEU A 84 -0.01 8.18 2.40
N ARG A 85 0.01 9.44 2.84
CA ARG A 85 -1.15 10.35 2.73
C ARG A 85 -1.59 10.54 1.28
N ALA A 86 -0.63 10.72 0.37
CA ALA A 86 -0.93 10.86 -1.06
C ALA A 86 -1.63 9.61 -1.62
N LEU A 87 -1.21 8.42 -1.18
CA LEU A 87 -1.84 7.16 -1.54
C LEU A 87 -3.24 7.03 -0.92
N GLY A 88 -3.41 7.43 0.33
CA GLY A 88 -4.72 7.45 0.99
C GLY A 88 -5.72 8.40 0.31
N ASP A 89 -5.25 9.55 -0.20
CA ASP A 89 -6.08 10.46 -1.00
C ASP A 89 -6.48 9.84 -2.35
N GLU A 90 -5.56 9.11 -3.00
CA GLU A 90 -5.84 8.37 -4.22
C GLU A 90 -6.90 7.29 -4.00
N ILE A 91 -6.75 6.46 -2.97
CA ILE A 91 -7.73 5.42 -2.61
C ILE A 91 -9.11 6.06 -2.36
N ARG A 92 -9.18 7.16 -1.59
CA ARG A 92 -10.45 7.87 -1.35
C ARG A 92 -11.11 8.39 -2.62
N ARG A 93 -10.34 8.87 -3.60
CA ARG A 93 -10.89 9.31 -4.89
C ARG A 93 -11.46 8.14 -5.67
N LEU A 94 -10.72 7.04 -5.76
CA LEU A 94 -11.15 5.82 -6.46
C LEU A 94 -12.37 5.18 -5.81
N GLU A 95 -12.51 5.26 -4.49
CA GLU A 95 -13.73 4.83 -3.80
C GLU A 95 -14.92 5.74 -4.10
N ALA A 96 -14.68 7.06 -4.21
CA ALA A 96 -15.74 8.04 -4.46
C ALA A 96 -16.26 8.01 -5.90
N ASP A 97 -15.40 7.69 -6.87
CA ASP A 97 -15.79 7.53 -8.28
C ASP A 97 -16.29 6.11 -8.63
N GLY A 98 -16.20 5.17 -7.68
CA GLY A 98 -16.68 3.80 -7.82
C GLY A 98 -15.68 2.85 -8.49
N SER A 99 -14.47 3.30 -8.79
CA SER A 99 -13.39 2.45 -9.34
C SER A 99 -12.87 1.43 -8.33
N LEU A 100 -12.95 1.75 -7.04
CA LEU A 100 -12.73 0.80 -5.95
C LEU A 100 -14.04 0.52 -5.22
N PRO A 101 -14.29 -0.74 -4.80
CA PRO A 101 -15.37 -1.04 -3.88
C PRO A 101 -15.17 -0.22 -2.62
N SER A 102 -16.07 0.72 -2.33
CA SER A 102 -16.10 1.29 -1.00
C SER A 102 -16.81 0.26 -0.13
N ALA A 103 -16.08 -0.39 0.78
CA ALA A 103 -16.75 -1.02 1.91
C ALA A 103 -17.54 0.09 2.60
N MET A 104 -18.86 0.05 2.42
CA MET A 104 -19.81 0.87 3.15
C MET A 104 -19.59 0.57 4.61
N VAL A 105 -18.66 1.29 5.25
CA VAL A 105 -18.81 1.58 6.66
C VAL A 105 -20.11 2.34 6.67
N ALA A 106 -21.19 1.66 7.05
CA ALA A 106 -22.41 2.31 7.50
C ALA A 106 -21.90 3.38 8.46
N ARG A 107 -21.90 4.64 8.00
CA ARG A 107 -21.55 5.78 8.83
C ARG A 107 -22.61 5.73 9.91
N SER A 108 -22.28 5.09 11.03
CA SER A 108 -23.12 5.08 12.20
C SER A 108 -23.47 6.53 12.44
N ASP A 109 -24.76 6.83 12.28
CA ASP A 109 -25.32 8.16 12.37
C ASP A 109 -24.65 8.89 13.52
N ARG A 110 -23.73 9.81 13.19
CA ARG A 110 -23.36 10.86 14.14
C ARG A 110 -24.58 11.75 14.22
N ARG A 111 -25.54 11.30 15.03
CA ARG A 111 -26.74 12.02 15.44
C ARG A 111 -26.31 13.43 15.79
N PRO A 112 -26.81 14.47 15.12
CA PRO A 112 -26.53 15.83 15.54
C PRO A 112 -27.17 15.99 16.92
N ARG A 113 -26.35 16.23 17.94
CA ARG A 113 -26.85 16.74 19.21
C ARG A 113 -27.35 18.17 18.92
N ARG A 114 -28.66 18.29 18.69
CA ARG A 114 -29.36 19.58 18.75
C ARG A 114 -29.30 20.05 20.20
N THR A 115 -28.62 21.17 20.43
CA THR A 115 -28.97 22.12 21.50
C THR A 115 -30.28 22.80 21.18
#